data_AF-A0A6L7SSZ7-F1
#
_entry.id   AF-A0A6L7SSZ7-F1
#
_cell.length_a   1.000
_cell.length_b   1.000
_cell.length_c   1.000
_cell.angle_alpha   90.00
_cell.angle_beta   90.00
_cell.angle_gamma   90.00
#
_symmetry.space_group_name_H-M   'P 1'
#
loop_
_entity.id
_entity.type
_entity.pdbx_description
1 polymer ?
#
loop_
_entity_poly.entity_id
_entity_poly.type
_entity_poly.pdbx_seq_one_letter_code
_entity_poly.pdbx_strand_id
1 'polypeptide(L)'
;MKNWDRPANWENTVGFGKATGEYIRLDSERWIKENRIQKIGAERGKNNLPSQEEAKPDETYRKICAFVEKVAANTKQAVQEYVNDHLAIFREIEATWRKENPAINLGNLINKGCQDIEQQAELYLGDLAKEQERYNEAYSDLRQFRNQNDLLRVAHYPNSLWAHWLWVVIAALFETFVSANLLSSVSRGGVIEGWMVAFALTAVNVVLGIGTGLILRYKNLRHIFLKIIVAVLTCLLASLALAWNIIAGHVRDSYVEAENTGRLETLDQAFATAFGKLLDQPLPWESLESATLAFVGIAVFMFTIYKAYISDDTFPGYGAKDRKAYGLHDQYQKNLNSALKDLNSIRDNTSSAIEEIKAR
;
A
#
# COMPACT_ATOMS: atom_id res chain seq x y z
N MET A 1 8.20 -15.36 5.52
CA MET A 1 8.02 -15.99 6.85
C MET A 1 9.40 -16.26 7.43
N LYS A 2 9.82 -15.48 8.44
CA LYS A 2 10.93 -15.80 9.34
C LYS A 2 10.48 -15.36 10.72
N ASN A 3 10.12 -16.33 11.55
CA ASN A 3 9.90 -16.18 12.98
C ASN A 3 11.23 -15.72 13.59
N TRP A 4 11.23 -14.53 14.18
CA TRP A 4 12.28 -14.13 15.11
C TRP A 4 11.69 -14.27 16.51
N ASP A 5 11.92 -15.43 17.11
CA ASP A 5 12.00 -15.54 18.56
C ASP A 5 13.13 -14.61 19.00
N ARG A 6 12.76 -13.41 19.46
CA ARG A 6 13.65 -12.49 20.18
C ARG A 6 13.33 -12.62 21.66
N PRO A 7 14.34 -12.52 22.56
CA PRO A 7 14.15 -12.79 23.98
C PRO A 7 13.04 -11.92 24.52
N ALA A 8 12.01 -12.57 25.08
CA ALA A 8 10.86 -11.92 25.66
C ALA A 8 11.33 -10.89 26.69
N ASN A 9 11.00 -9.62 26.47
CA ASN A 9 11.03 -8.65 27.56
C ASN A 9 9.91 -9.05 28.52
N TRP A 10 10.29 -9.74 29.61
CA TRP A 10 9.38 -10.31 30.60
C TRP A 10 8.58 -9.25 31.36
N GLU A 11 8.91 -7.95 31.19
CA GLU A 11 8.34 -6.84 31.97
C GLU A 11 7.61 -5.78 31.13
N ASN A 12 7.57 -5.93 29.79
CA ASN A 12 6.83 -5.01 28.91
C ASN A 12 7.25 -3.53 29.09
N THR A 13 8.54 -3.28 29.37
CA THR A 13 9.14 -1.95 29.42
C THR A 13 9.54 -1.52 28.02
N VAL A 14 8.86 -0.53 27.46
CA VAL A 14 9.29 0.12 26.21
C VAL A 14 10.58 0.87 26.51
N GLY A 15 11.61 0.66 25.68
CA GLY A 15 12.91 1.27 25.92
C GLY A 15 14.01 0.79 24.97
N PHE A 16 15.22 1.25 25.25
CA PHE A 16 16.42 0.85 24.54
C PHE A 16 17.01 -0.41 25.19
N GLY A 17 17.16 -1.50 24.43
CA GLY A 17 17.84 -2.69 24.92
C GLY A 17 19.34 -2.45 24.96
N LYS A 18 19.90 -2.07 26.12
CA LYS A 18 21.34 -1.80 26.27
C LYS A 18 22.24 -2.93 25.74
N ALA A 19 21.80 -4.19 25.93
CA ALA A 19 22.52 -5.37 25.46
C ALA A 19 22.40 -5.65 23.95
N THR A 20 21.30 -5.23 23.32
CA THR A 20 21.04 -5.49 21.89
C THR A 20 21.39 -4.30 21.00
N GLY A 21 21.54 -3.09 21.57
CA GLY A 21 21.74 -1.86 20.80
C GLY A 21 20.53 -1.47 19.96
N GLU A 22 19.38 -2.11 20.19
CA GLU A 22 18.16 -1.93 19.38
C GLU A 22 17.02 -1.34 20.23
N TYR A 23 16.18 -0.55 19.57
CA TYR A 23 14.94 -0.07 20.15
C TYR A 23 13.95 -1.22 20.32
N ILE A 24 13.48 -1.45 21.55
CA ILE A 24 12.48 -2.47 21.85
C ILE A 24 11.11 -1.88 21.54
N ARG A 25 10.46 -2.45 20.51
CA ARG A 25 9.14 -2.02 20.07
C ARG A 25 8.11 -2.26 21.17
N LEU A 26 7.22 -1.29 21.39
CA LEU A 26 6.04 -1.47 22.24
C LEU A 26 5.16 -2.58 21.64
N ASP A 27 4.92 -3.64 22.41
CA ASP A 27 3.90 -4.64 22.10
C ASP A 27 2.54 -4.11 22.53
N SER A 28 1.94 -3.29 21.67
CA SER A 28 0.64 -2.67 21.92
C SER A 28 -0.47 -3.70 22.07
N GLU A 29 -0.39 -4.82 21.36
CA GLU A 29 -1.42 -5.88 21.41
C GLU A 29 -1.41 -6.59 22.76
N ARG A 30 -0.21 -6.94 23.25
CA ARG A 30 -0.05 -7.53 24.58
C ARG A 30 -0.52 -6.59 25.67
N TRP A 31 -0.13 -5.32 25.64
CA TRP A 31 -0.56 -4.34 26.65
C TRP A 31 -2.08 -4.14 26.65
N ILE A 32 -2.71 -4.03 25.47
CA ILE A 32 -4.17 -3.94 25.31
C ILE A 32 -4.87 -5.15 25.93
N LYS A 33 -4.32 -6.35 25.70
CA LYS A 33 -4.85 -7.62 26.22
C LYS A 33 -4.71 -7.73 27.73
N GLU A 34 -3.54 -7.42 28.27
CA GLU A 34 -3.24 -7.44 29.72
C GLU A 34 -4.10 -6.43 30.49
N ASN A 35 -4.27 -5.22 29.95
CA ASN A 35 -5.07 -4.16 30.56
C ASN A 35 -6.57 -4.25 30.21
N ARG A 36 -6.98 -5.29 29.46
CA ARG A 36 -8.37 -5.57 29.11
C ARG A 36 -9.10 -4.38 28.49
N ILE A 37 -8.38 -3.53 27.74
CA ILE A 37 -8.90 -2.24 27.23
C ILE A 37 -10.10 -2.46 26.33
N GLN A 38 -10.08 -3.50 25.49
CA GLN A 38 -11.21 -3.84 24.62
C GLN A 38 -12.46 -4.27 25.41
N LYS A 39 -12.27 -5.04 26.50
CA LYS A 39 -13.37 -5.47 27.37
C LYS A 39 -13.98 -4.29 28.13
N ILE A 40 -13.12 -3.42 28.68
CA ILE A 40 -13.52 -2.19 29.37
C ILE A 40 -14.27 -1.26 28.39
N GLY A 41 -13.76 -1.09 27.16
CA GLY A 41 -14.42 -0.30 26.12
C GLY A 41 -15.79 -0.84 25.74
N ALA A 42 -15.95 -2.16 25.62
CA ALA A 42 -17.23 -2.80 25.32
C ALA A 42 -18.25 -2.67 26.48
N GLU A 43 -17.81 -2.85 27.72
CA GLU A 43 -18.66 -2.66 28.91
C GLU A 43 -19.09 -1.20 29.08
N ARG A 44 -18.16 -0.25 28.86
CA ARG A 44 -18.45 1.19 28.93
C ARG A 44 -19.36 1.66 27.80
N GLY A 45 -19.17 1.15 26.59
CA GLY A 45 -20.03 1.42 25.45
C GLY A 45 -21.48 0.94 25.69
N LYS A 46 -21.67 -0.22 26.33
CA LYS A 46 -23.01 -0.69 26.75
C LYS A 46 -23.68 0.23 27.75
N ASN A 47 -22.89 0.93 28.56
CA ASN A 47 -23.38 1.84 29.59
C ASN A 47 -23.42 3.31 29.12
N ASN A 48 -23.20 3.59 27.82
CA ASN A 48 -23.10 4.95 27.27
C ASN A 48 -22.13 5.86 28.04
N LEU A 49 -20.98 5.31 28.44
CA LEU A 49 -19.89 6.05 29.09
C LEU A 49 -18.76 6.30 28.08
N PRO A 50 -18.14 7.50 28.09
CA PRO A 50 -18.50 8.69 28.88
C PRO A 50 -19.81 9.34 28.39
N SER A 51 -20.44 10.12 29.27
CA SER A 51 -21.66 10.86 28.91
C SER A 51 -21.35 11.90 27.82
N GLN A 52 -22.32 12.20 26.95
CA GLN A 52 -22.14 13.20 25.87
C GLN A 52 -21.86 14.62 26.38
N GLU A 53 -22.19 14.92 27.64
CA GLU A 53 -21.93 16.21 28.29
C GLU A 53 -20.55 16.26 28.99
N GLU A 54 -19.86 15.12 29.09
CA GLU A 54 -18.63 15.01 29.87
C GLU A 54 -17.41 15.39 29.01
N ALA A 55 -16.99 16.65 29.11
CA ALA A 55 -15.83 17.18 28.38
C ALA A 55 -14.47 16.76 28.98
N LYS A 56 -14.47 16.11 30.16
CA LYS A 56 -13.23 15.74 30.86
C LYS A 56 -12.80 14.31 30.50
N PRO A 57 -11.50 14.06 30.31
CA PRO A 57 -11.02 12.71 30.02
C PRO A 57 -11.29 11.75 31.18
N ASP A 58 -11.92 10.63 30.86
CA ASP A 58 -12.26 9.61 31.85
C ASP A 58 -11.01 8.88 32.40
N GLU A 59 -11.19 8.08 33.45
CA GLU A 59 -10.09 7.37 34.09
C GLU A 59 -9.39 6.38 33.14
N THR A 60 -10.13 5.75 32.22
CA THR A 60 -9.57 4.80 31.26
C THR A 60 -8.70 5.50 30.22
N TYR A 61 -9.17 6.64 29.69
CA TYR A 61 -8.40 7.50 28.81
C TYR A 61 -7.16 8.04 29.51
N ARG A 62 -7.29 8.53 30.76
CA ARG A 62 -6.15 8.98 31.56
C ARG A 62 -5.12 7.88 31.81
N LYS A 63 -5.55 6.63 32.04
CA LYS A 63 -4.65 5.47 32.16
C LYS A 63 -3.90 5.19 30.86
N ILE A 64 -4.56 5.29 29.71
CA ILE A 64 -3.92 5.10 28.40
C ILE A 64 -2.93 6.23 28.12
N CYS A 65 -3.31 7.49 28.34
CA CYS A 65 -2.41 8.64 28.19
C CYS A 65 -1.20 8.53 29.11
N ALA A 66 -1.41 8.25 30.40
CA ALA A 66 -0.33 8.08 31.37
C ALA A 66 0.63 6.94 30.97
N PHE A 67 0.12 5.86 30.37
CA PHE A 67 0.96 4.79 29.84
C PHE A 67 1.80 5.27 28.64
N VAL A 68 1.18 5.94 27.67
CA VAL A 68 1.89 6.48 26.50
C VAL A 68 2.94 7.52 26.91
N GLU A 69 2.61 8.42 27.83
CA GLU A 69 3.52 9.40 28.39
C GLU A 69 4.68 8.72 29.14
N LYS A 70 4.40 7.70 29.94
CA LYS A 70 5.43 6.89 30.62
C LYS A 70 6.34 6.20 29.62
N VAL A 71 5.80 5.64 28.54
CA VAL A 71 6.55 4.99 27.47
C VAL A 71 7.46 5.99 26.74
N ALA A 72 6.93 7.18 26.40
CA ALA A 72 7.71 8.23 25.77
C ALA A 72 8.82 8.75 26.69
N ALA A 73 8.51 8.96 27.97
CA ALA A 73 9.48 9.38 28.99
C ALA A 73 10.58 8.33 29.20
N ASN A 74 10.22 7.06 29.34
CA ASN A 74 11.17 5.95 29.46
C ASN A 74 12.05 5.81 28.22
N THR A 75 11.49 6.02 27.02
CA THR A 75 12.26 5.99 25.77
C THR A 75 13.29 7.13 25.73
N LYS A 76 12.86 8.35 26.04
CA LYS A 76 13.73 9.53 26.12
C LYS A 76 14.82 9.33 27.18
N GLN A 77 14.45 8.82 28.35
CA GLN A 77 15.38 8.52 29.43
C GLN A 77 16.38 7.42 29.05
N ALA A 78 15.94 6.34 28.39
CA ALA A 78 16.82 5.26 27.96
C ALA A 78 17.83 5.70 26.91
N VAL A 79 17.43 6.56 25.97
CA VAL A 79 18.35 7.19 25.01
C VAL A 79 19.34 8.10 25.75
N GLN A 80 18.87 8.93 26.68
CA GLN A 80 19.74 9.80 27.47
C GLN A 80 20.74 9.01 28.33
N GLU A 81 20.29 7.95 29.00
CA GLU A 81 21.14 7.05 29.78
C GLU A 81 22.16 6.36 28.88
N TYR A 82 21.77 5.92 27.68
CA TYR A 82 22.69 5.33 26.72
C TYR A 82 23.79 6.31 26.28
N VAL A 83 23.43 7.55 25.96
CA VAL A 83 24.42 8.59 25.65
C VAL A 83 25.32 8.86 26.86
N ASN A 84 24.75 8.97 28.05
CA ASN A 84 25.50 9.23 29.28
C ASN A 84 26.47 8.08 29.63
N ASP A 85 26.04 6.82 29.44
CA ASP A 85 26.87 5.64 29.67
C ASP A 85 28.07 5.63 28.70
N HIS A 86 27.86 5.97 27.43
CA HIS A 86 28.96 6.09 26.46
C HIS A 86 29.92 7.22 26.82
N LEU A 87 29.41 8.38 27.20
CA LEU A 87 30.23 9.50 27.67
C LEU A 87 31.01 9.13 28.96
N ALA A 88 30.41 8.33 29.85
CA ALA A 88 31.07 7.89 31.07
C ALA A 88 32.25 6.96 30.79
N ILE A 89 32.10 6.02 29.85
CA ILE A 89 33.20 5.15 29.40
C ILE A 89 34.38 5.99 28.87
N PHE A 90 34.10 7.00 28.05
CA PHE A 90 35.16 7.89 27.54
C PHE A 90 35.87 8.66 28.66
N ARG A 91 35.11 9.20 29.63
CA ARG A 91 35.69 9.90 30.79
C ARG A 91 36.51 8.97 31.69
N GLU A 92 36.08 7.72 31.85
CA GLU A 92 36.78 6.72 32.65
C GLU A 92 38.09 6.28 31.97
N ILE A 93 38.07 6.07 30.65
CA ILE A 93 39.26 5.80 29.85
C ILE A 93 40.25 6.98 29.95
N GLU A 94 39.76 8.22 29.82
CA GLU A 94 40.57 9.42 29.98
C GLU A 94 41.21 9.49 31.37
N ALA A 95 40.42 9.32 32.43
CA ALA A 95 40.87 9.42 33.81
C ALA A 95 41.90 8.34 34.19
N THR A 96 41.67 7.10 33.75
CA THR A 96 42.56 5.97 34.02
C THR A 96 43.90 6.16 33.30
N TRP A 97 43.84 6.58 32.03
CA TRP A 97 45.05 6.72 31.22
C TRP A 97 45.87 7.96 31.57
N ARG A 98 45.22 9.08 31.94
CA ARG A 98 45.89 10.30 32.43
C ARG A 98 46.67 10.07 33.73
N LYS A 99 46.27 9.06 34.53
CA LYS A 99 47.00 8.59 35.71
C LYS A 99 48.27 7.81 35.35
N GLU A 100 48.23 7.03 34.26
CA GLU A 100 49.31 6.13 33.85
C GLU A 100 50.33 6.79 32.91
N ASN A 101 49.92 7.77 32.09
CA ASN A 101 50.76 8.40 31.06
C ASN A 101 50.56 9.94 30.99
N PRO A 102 51.11 10.72 31.95
CA PRO A 102 50.84 12.15 32.09
C PRO A 102 51.40 13.04 30.96
N ALA A 103 52.25 12.51 30.07
CA ALA A 103 52.94 13.26 29.02
C ALA A 103 52.20 13.29 27.66
N ILE A 104 51.13 12.50 27.48
CA ILE A 104 50.45 12.38 26.19
C ILE A 104 49.04 12.99 26.28
N ASN A 105 48.70 13.87 25.33
CA ASN A 105 47.46 14.66 25.32
C ASN A 105 46.27 13.88 24.70
N LEU A 106 45.92 12.73 25.28
CA LEU A 106 44.81 11.86 24.85
C LEU A 106 43.44 12.56 24.93
N GLY A 107 43.32 13.56 25.82
CA GLY A 107 42.11 14.35 25.99
C GLY A 107 41.63 15.01 24.70
N ASN A 108 42.54 15.40 23.79
CA ASN A 108 42.14 15.98 22.50
C ASN A 108 41.40 14.98 21.60
N LEU A 109 41.81 13.71 21.59
CA LEU A 109 41.17 12.68 20.76
C LEU A 109 39.80 12.28 21.33
N ILE A 110 39.71 12.17 22.66
CA ILE A 110 38.45 11.87 23.36
C ILE A 110 37.47 13.02 23.21
N ASN A 111 37.92 14.26 23.44
CA ASN A 111 37.08 15.44 23.27
C ASN A 111 36.59 15.59 21.83
N LYS A 112 37.44 15.28 20.84
CA LYS A 112 37.04 15.29 19.44
C LYS A 112 36.00 14.21 19.15
N GLY A 113 36.19 12.98 19.61
CA GLY A 113 35.20 11.90 19.42
C GLY A 113 33.86 12.20 20.09
N CYS A 114 33.87 12.77 21.30
CA CYS A 114 32.67 13.24 21.98
C CYS A 114 31.97 14.36 21.19
N GLN A 115 32.72 15.36 20.71
CA GLN A 115 32.18 16.45 19.89
C GLN A 115 31.59 15.93 18.57
N ASP A 116 32.26 15.00 17.89
CA ASP A 116 31.79 14.39 16.65
C ASP A 116 30.47 13.62 16.88
N ILE A 117 30.35 12.89 17.99
CA ILE A 117 29.11 12.21 18.39
C ILE A 117 28.00 13.22 18.71
N GLU A 118 28.29 14.25 19.51
CA GLU A 118 27.32 15.28 19.90
C GLU A 118 26.78 16.03 18.67
N GLN A 119 27.68 16.49 17.80
CA GLN A 119 27.32 17.19 16.57
C GLN A 119 26.47 16.31 15.66
N GLN A 120 26.87 15.05 15.46
CA GLN A 120 26.14 14.14 14.58
C GLN A 120 24.77 13.76 15.17
N ALA A 121 24.68 13.58 16.49
CA ALA A 121 23.43 13.32 17.17
C ALA A 121 22.47 14.50 17.05
N GLU A 122 22.94 15.74 17.18
CA GLU A 122 22.10 16.95 17.04
C GLU A 122 21.50 17.05 15.62
N LEU A 123 22.29 16.77 14.58
CA LEU A 123 21.81 16.73 13.21
C LEU A 123 20.71 15.67 13.02
N TYR A 124 20.96 14.43 13.47
CA TYR A 124 19.97 13.36 13.36
C TYR A 124 18.70 13.63 14.17
N LEU A 125 18.81 14.22 15.36
CA LEU A 125 17.64 14.59 16.17
C LEU A 125 16.78 15.63 15.45
N GLY A 126 17.41 16.63 14.81
CA GLY A 126 16.70 17.64 14.02
C GLY A 126 15.94 17.05 12.83
N ASP A 127 16.56 16.12 12.10
CA ASP A 127 15.92 15.48 10.95
C ASP A 127 14.83 14.48 11.35
N LEU A 128 15.09 13.64 12.35
CA LEU A 128 14.11 12.70 12.89
C LEU A 128 12.89 13.41 13.48
N ALA A 129 13.07 14.56 14.13
CA ALA A 129 11.95 15.36 14.64
C ALA A 129 11.02 15.83 13.50
N LYS A 130 11.59 16.32 12.39
CA LYS A 130 10.81 16.73 11.21
C LYS A 130 10.11 15.54 10.55
N GLU A 131 10.76 14.39 10.47
CA GLU A 131 10.16 13.18 9.92
C GLU A 131 9.03 12.64 10.80
N GLN A 132 9.21 12.70 12.11
CA GLN A 132 8.19 12.35 13.08
C GLN A 132 6.97 13.27 12.98
N GLU A 133 7.18 14.58 12.83
CA GLU A 133 6.11 15.55 12.60
C GLU A 133 5.33 15.22 11.32
N ARG A 134 6.01 15.00 10.19
CA ARG A 134 5.38 14.60 8.92
C ARG A 134 4.59 13.29 9.03
N TYR A 135 5.15 12.30 9.74
CA TYR A 135 4.44 11.06 10.02
C TYR A 135 3.18 11.30 10.83
N ASN A 136 3.26 12.09 11.91
CA ASN A 136 2.13 12.40 12.78
C ASN A 136 1.02 13.14 12.02
N GLU A 137 1.37 14.09 11.17
CA GLU A 137 0.42 14.79 10.28
C GLU A 137 -0.28 13.79 9.34
N ALA A 138 0.49 12.97 8.62
CA ALA A 138 -0.08 12.00 7.69
C ALA A 138 -0.94 10.94 8.39
N TYR A 139 -0.56 10.54 9.60
CA TYR A 139 -1.32 9.59 10.41
C TYR A 139 -2.61 10.22 10.97
N SER A 140 -2.55 11.48 11.38
CA SER A 140 -3.72 12.27 11.79
C SER A 140 -4.71 12.40 10.64
N ASP A 141 -4.24 12.76 9.44
CA ASP A 141 -5.04 12.83 8.21
C ASP A 141 -5.71 11.49 7.88
N LEU A 142 -4.98 10.38 8.03
CA LEU A 142 -5.50 9.03 7.82
C LEU A 142 -6.60 8.70 8.84
N ARG A 143 -6.37 9.02 10.11
CA ARG A 143 -7.33 8.78 11.20
C ARG A 143 -8.60 9.61 11.01
N GLN A 144 -8.45 10.88 10.67
CA GLN A 144 -9.57 11.78 10.38
C GLN A 144 -10.38 11.24 9.19
N PHE A 145 -9.71 10.82 8.12
CA PHE A 145 -10.36 10.22 6.96
C PHE A 145 -11.12 8.94 7.32
N ARG A 146 -10.53 8.06 8.16
CA ARG A 146 -11.21 6.85 8.64
C ARG A 146 -12.44 7.16 9.47
N ASN A 147 -12.35 8.14 10.37
CA ASN A 147 -13.46 8.54 11.23
C ASN A 147 -14.60 9.19 10.43
N GLN A 148 -14.29 10.07 9.48
CA GLN A 148 -15.30 10.72 8.63
C GLN A 148 -16.08 9.71 7.76
N ASN A 149 -15.41 8.61 7.38
CA ASN A 149 -15.97 7.59 6.49
C ASN A 149 -16.38 6.29 7.20
N ASP A 150 -16.31 6.23 8.54
CA ASP A 150 -16.51 5.03 9.40
C ASP A 150 -15.78 3.78 8.91
N LEU A 151 -14.50 3.94 8.56
CA LEU A 151 -13.64 2.85 8.09
C LEU A 151 -12.94 2.14 9.26
N LEU A 152 -13.58 1.07 9.74
CA LEU A 152 -13.03 0.21 10.81
C LEU A 152 -11.95 -0.77 10.30
N ARG A 153 -11.98 -1.09 9.00
CA ARG A 153 -11.01 -2.01 8.37
C ARG A 153 -9.70 -1.33 7.98
N VAL A 154 -8.64 -2.12 7.82
CA VAL A 154 -7.39 -1.68 7.18
C VAL A 154 -7.57 -1.48 5.67
N ALA A 155 -6.70 -0.67 5.07
CA ALA A 155 -6.68 -0.50 3.62
C ALA A 155 -6.20 -1.80 2.95
N HIS A 156 -6.81 -2.16 1.82
CA HIS A 156 -6.47 -3.35 1.04
C HIS A 156 -6.10 -2.92 -0.37
N TYR A 157 -4.86 -3.14 -0.77
CA TYR A 157 -4.38 -2.88 -2.11
C TYR A 157 -3.31 -3.93 -2.48
N PRO A 158 -3.11 -4.24 -3.77
CA PRO A 158 -2.13 -5.24 -4.17
C PRO A 158 -0.71 -4.78 -3.81
N ASN A 159 0.13 -5.72 -3.35
CA ASN A 159 1.55 -5.46 -3.06
C ASN A 159 2.34 -5.02 -4.30
N SER A 160 1.94 -5.51 -5.48
CA SER A 160 2.56 -5.15 -6.76
C SER A 160 1.48 -4.88 -7.82
N LEU A 161 1.43 -3.64 -8.30
CA LEU A 161 0.53 -3.24 -9.39
C LEU A 161 0.87 -3.97 -10.70
N TRP A 162 2.15 -4.23 -10.96
CA TRP A 162 2.61 -4.97 -12.13
C TRP A 162 2.07 -6.40 -12.14
N ALA A 163 2.24 -7.14 -11.05
CA ALA A 163 1.72 -8.50 -10.93
C ALA A 163 0.18 -8.53 -10.97
N HIS A 164 -0.47 -7.47 -10.48
CA HIS A 164 -1.93 -7.36 -10.50
C HIS A 164 -2.50 -7.23 -11.91
N TRP A 165 -1.91 -6.34 -12.73
CA TRP A 165 -2.36 -6.08 -14.10
C TRP A 165 -1.91 -7.14 -15.11
N LEU A 166 -0.85 -7.90 -14.80
CA LEU A 166 -0.43 -9.05 -15.62
C LEU A 166 -1.57 -10.05 -15.86
N TRP A 167 -2.43 -10.28 -14.86
CA TRP A 167 -3.60 -11.16 -15.01
C TRP A 167 -4.62 -10.64 -16.02
N VAL A 168 -4.79 -9.32 -16.13
CA VAL A 168 -5.67 -8.72 -17.15
C VAL A 168 -5.06 -8.89 -18.54
N VAL A 169 -3.74 -8.72 -18.66
CA VAL A 169 -3.03 -8.98 -19.93
C VAL A 169 -3.18 -10.43 -20.35
N ILE A 170 -3.03 -11.40 -19.44
CA ILE A 170 -3.22 -12.82 -19.75
C ILE A 170 -4.66 -13.11 -20.20
N ALA A 171 -5.66 -12.55 -19.52
CA ALA A 171 -7.06 -12.71 -19.91
C ALA A 171 -7.35 -12.10 -21.29
N ALA A 172 -6.79 -10.91 -21.57
CA ALA A 172 -6.90 -10.27 -22.87
C ALA A 172 -6.24 -11.10 -23.99
N LEU A 173 -5.04 -11.63 -23.76
CA LEU A 173 -4.38 -12.51 -24.72
C LEU A 173 -5.18 -13.78 -24.99
N PHE A 174 -5.83 -14.34 -23.96
CA PHE A 174 -6.73 -15.47 -24.11
C PHE A 174 -7.96 -15.12 -24.96
N GLU A 175 -8.65 -14.00 -24.68
CA GLU A 175 -9.79 -13.52 -25.47
C GLU A 175 -9.38 -13.28 -26.92
N THR A 176 -8.27 -12.57 -27.16
CA THR A 176 -7.76 -12.30 -28.50
C THR A 176 -7.43 -13.61 -29.21
N PHE A 177 -6.80 -14.57 -28.54
CA PHE A 177 -6.48 -15.87 -29.15
C PHE A 177 -7.74 -16.63 -29.58
N VAL A 178 -8.73 -16.79 -28.69
CA VAL A 178 -9.99 -17.47 -29.03
C VAL A 178 -10.71 -16.74 -30.16
N SER A 179 -10.85 -15.43 -30.03
CA SER A 179 -11.57 -14.60 -30.99
C SER A 179 -10.90 -14.58 -32.36
N ALA A 180 -9.57 -14.51 -32.39
CA ALA A 180 -8.80 -14.52 -33.61
C ALA A 180 -8.98 -15.82 -34.38
N ASN A 181 -8.97 -16.97 -33.70
CA ASN A 181 -9.19 -18.26 -34.36
C ASN A 181 -10.60 -18.36 -34.97
N LEU A 182 -11.63 -17.85 -34.29
CA LEU A 182 -13.01 -17.87 -34.77
C LEU A 182 -13.28 -16.90 -35.93
N LEU A 183 -12.55 -15.78 -35.99
CA LEU A 183 -12.63 -14.80 -37.07
C LEU A 183 -11.76 -15.19 -38.27
N SER A 184 -10.56 -15.72 -38.02
CA SER A 184 -9.60 -16.08 -39.08
C SER A 184 -10.11 -17.15 -40.03
N SER A 185 -11.05 -18.00 -39.58
CA SER A 185 -11.63 -19.06 -40.40
C SER A 185 -12.63 -18.56 -41.44
N VAL A 186 -13.20 -17.37 -41.24
CA VAL A 186 -14.26 -16.80 -42.08
C VAL A 186 -13.86 -15.45 -42.72
N SER A 187 -12.83 -14.80 -42.18
CA SER A 187 -12.31 -13.54 -42.73
C SER A 187 -11.49 -13.78 -44.00
N ARG A 188 -11.66 -12.91 -44.99
CA ARG A 188 -10.94 -13.00 -46.27
C ARG A 188 -9.42 -12.88 -46.14
N GLY A 189 -8.95 -11.98 -45.27
CA GLY A 189 -7.53 -11.78 -44.95
C GLY A 189 -6.95 -12.89 -44.08
N GLY A 190 -7.74 -13.93 -43.78
CA GLY A 190 -7.34 -15.12 -43.03
C GLY A 190 -6.78 -14.75 -41.65
N VAL A 191 -5.67 -15.39 -41.30
CA VAL A 191 -5.06 -15.25 -39.97
C VAL A 191 -4.72 -13.80 -39.63
N ILE A 192 -4.18 -13.02 -40.56
CA ILE A 192 -3.72 -11.66 -40.23
C ILE A 192 -4.91 -10.76 -39.88
N GLU A 193 -5.96 -10.78 -40.71
CA GLU A 193 -7.17 -9.99 -40.48
C GLU A 193 -7.90 -10.44 -39.21
N GLY A 194 -8.14 -11.74 -39.04
CA GLY A 194 -8.81 -12.26 -37.85
C GLY A 194 -8.13 -11.86 -36.55
N TRP A 195 -6.79 -11.89 -36.49
CA TRP A 195 -6.02 -11.45 -35.33
C TRP A 195 -6.10 -9.94 -35.09
N MET A 196 -6.04 -9.13 -36.14
CA MET A 196 -6.17 -7.67 -36.02
C MET A 196 -7.54 -7.27 -35.46
N VAL A 197 -8.62 -7.88 -35.99
CA VAL A 197 -9.99 -7.59 -35.54
C VAL A 197 -10.20 -8.07 -34.12
N ALA A 198 -9.76 -9.28 -33.79
CA ALA A 198 -9.84 -9.82 -32.43
C ALA A 198 -9.13 -8.93 -31.41
N PHE A 199 -7.91 -8.47 -31.74
CA PHE A 199 -7.16 -7.57 -30.87
C PHE A 199 -7.89 -6.24 -30.65
N ALA A 200 -8.46 -5.64 -31.70
CA ALA A 200 -9.22 -4.41 -31.59
C ALA A 200 -10.47 -4.57 -30.70
N LEU A 201 -11.22 -5.67 -30.89
CA LEU A 201 -12.38 -6.01 -30.07
C LEU A 201 -12.01 -6.16 -28.59
N THR A 202 -10.96 -6.94 -28.29
CA THR A 202 -10.43 -7.15 -26.94
C THR A 202 -9.94 -5.84 -26.32
N ALA A 203 -9.22 -5.00 -27.07
CA ALA A 203 -8.67 -3.75 -26.54
C ALA A 203 -9.77 -2.81 -26.04
N VAL A 204 -10.86 -2.66 -26.81
CA VAL A 204 -12.03 -1.87 -26.38
C VAL A 204 -12.69 -2.49 -25.15
N ASN A 205 -12.87 -3.81 -25.10
CA ASN A 205 -13.40 -4.52 -23.93
C ASN A 205 -12.57 -4.25 -22.67
N VAL A 206 -11.24 -4.34 -22.76
CA VAL A 206 -10.34 -4.09 -21.62
C VAL A 206 -10.43 -2.63 -21.16
N VAL A 207 -10.43 -1.66 -22.08
CA VAL A 207 -10.56 -0.24 -21.74
C VAL A 207 -11.87 0.06 -21.04
N LEU A 208 -12.99 -0.44 -21.58
CA LEU A 208 -14.30 -0.30 -20.96
C LEU A 208 -14.35 -0.98 -19.59
N GLY A 209 -13.75 -2.16 -19.45
CA GLY A 209 -13.69 -2.91 -18.20
C GLY A 209 -12.91 -2.17 -17.12
N ILE A 210 -11.74 -1.60 -17.48
CA ILE A 210 -10.92 -0.78 -16.59
C ILE A 210 -11.70 0.45 -16.14
N GLY A 211 -12.27 1.20 -17.09
CA GLY A 211 -13.04 2.41 -16.79
C GLY A 211 -14.21 2.12 -15.86
N THR A 212 -14.98 1.07 -16.16
CA THR A 212 -16.13 0.65 -15.36
C THR A 212 -15.72 0.24 -13.95
N GLY A 213 -14.67 -0.58 -13.78
CA GLY A 213 -14.20 -1.01 -12.47
C GLY A 213 -13.66 0.13 -11.60
N LEU A 214 -12.96 1.11 -12.21
CA LEU A 214 -12.47 2.30 -11.51
C LEU A 214 -13.62 3.21 -11.05
N ILE A 215 -14.63 3.43 -11.90
CA ILE A 215 -15.83 4.21 -11.54
C ILE A 215 -16.63 3.50 -10.45
N LEU A 216 -16.75 2.17 -10.52
CA LEU A 216 -17.53 1.38 -9.57
C LEU A 216 -17.04 1.52 -8.12
N ARG A 217 -15.76 1.86 -7.88
CA ARG A 217 -15.24 2.15 -6.53
C ARG A 217 -15.96 3.29 -5.83
N TYR A 218 -16.37 4.30 -6.59
CA TYR A 218 -17.03 5.49 -6.05
C TYR A 218 -18.42 5.19 -5.49
N LYS A 219 -18.99 3.99 -5.74
CA LYS A 219 -20.20 3.52 -5.06
C LYS A 219 -20.04 3.43 -3.54
N ASN A 220 -18.80 3.24 -3.08
CA ASN A 220 -18.47 3.08 -1.67
C ASN A 220 -18.40 4.42 -0.92
N LEU A 221 -18.45 5.56 -1.62
CA LEU A 221 -18.57 6.88 -0.99
C LEU A 221 -19.90 7.05 -0.26
N ARG A 222 -19.98 8.00 0.67
CA ARG A 222 -21.19 8.26 1.46
C ARG A 222 -22.25 9.07 0.70
N HIS A 223 -21.83 9.95 -0.19
CA HIS A 223 -22.72 10.89 -0.88
C HIS A 223 -23.68 10.18 -1.84
N ILE A 224 -24.99 10.26 -1.54
CA ILE A 224 -26.03 9.59 -2.34
C ILE A 224 -26.07 10.06 -3.80
N PHE A 225 -25.85 11.35 -4.04
CA PHE A 225 -25.82 11.92 -5.40
C PHE A 225 -24.70 11.30 -6.25
N LEU A 226 -23.49 11.14 -5.67
CA LEU A 226 -22.40 10.46 -6.34
C LEU A 226 -22.69 8.99 -6.61
N LYS A 227 -23.40 8.30 -5.70
CA LYS A 227 -23.83 6.90 -5.94
C LYS A 227 -24.75 6.77 -7.14
N ILE A 228 -25.68 7.71 -7.31
CA ILE A 228 -26.59 7.73 -8.47
C ILE A 228 -25.79 7.96 -9.75
N ILE A 229 -24.88 8.94 -9.76
CA ILE A 229 -24.00 9.19 -10.92
C ILE A 229 -23.19 7.94 -11.26
N VAL A 230 -22.57 7.30 -10.26
CA VAL A 230 -21.79 6.07 -10.45
C VAL A 230 -22.64 4.94 -10.99
N ALA A 231 -23.87 4.77 -10.49
CA ALA A 231 -24.80 3.76 -10.98
C ALA A 231 -25.17 4.00 -12.44
N VAL A 232 -25.50 5.25 -12.81
CA VAL A 232 -25.81 5.63 -14.20
C VAL A 232 -24.61 5.41 -15.11
N LEU A 233 -23.41 5.87 -14.73
CA LEU A 233 -22.19 5.70 -15.53
C LEU A 233 -21.80 4.23 -15.68
N THR A 234 -21.91 3.43 -14.61
CA THR A 234 -21.64 2.00 -14.66
C THR A 234 -22.65 1.28 -15.56
N CYS A 235 -23.93 1.63 -15.48
CA CYS A 235 -24.97 1.07 -16.35
C CYS A 235 -24.69 1.42 -17.82
N LEU A 236 -24.34 2.66 -18.11
CA LEU A 236 -23.99 3.13 -19.46
C LEU A 236 -22.75 2.41 -20.03
N LEU A 237 -21.70 2.24 -19.24
CA LEU A 237 -20.49 1.55 -19.71
C LEU A 237 -20.71 0.04 -19.86
N ALA A 238 -21.50 -0.56 -18.97
CA ALA A 238 -21.88 -1.96 -19.08
C ALA A 238 -22.76 -2.22 -20.31
N SER A 239 -23.71 -1.33 -20.62
CA SER A 239 -24.53 -1.45 -21.83
C SER A 239 -23.70 -1.25 -23.10
N LEU A 240 -22.75 -0.30 -23.10
CA LEU A 240 -21.81 -0.11 -24.20
C LEU A 240 -20.93 -1.34 -24.43
N ALA A 241 -20.40 -1.94 -23.36
CA ALA A 241 -19.62 -3.17 -23.47
C ALA A 241 -20.47 -4.35 -23.95
N LEU A 242 -21.71 -4.48 -23.48
CA LEU A 242 -22.62 -5.52 -23.96
C LEU A 242 -22.92 -5.35 -25.45
N ALA A 243 -23.23 -4.13 -25.90
CA ALA A 243 -23.44 -3.81 -27.30
C ALA A 243 -22.21 -4.11 -28.14
N TRP A 244 -21.01 -3.76 -27.65
CA TRP A 244 -19.74 -4.05 -28.32
C TRP A 244 -19.50 -5.55 -28.52
N ASN A 245 -19.81 -6.36 -27.51
CA ASN A 245 -19.70 -7.83 -27.62
C ASN A 245 -20.77 -8.43 -28.55
N ILE A 246 -21.96 -7.84 -28.62
CA ILE A 246 -22.98 -8.24 -29.61
C ILE A 246 -22.51 -7.94 -31.03
N ILE A 247 -21.95 -6.74 -31.25
CA ILE A 247 -21.33 -6.35 -32.53
C ILE A 247 -20.24 -7.34 -32.93
N ALA A 248 -19.38 -7.78 -32.00
CA ALA A 248 -18.33 -8.75 -32.29
C ALA A 248 -18.87 -10.06 -32.90
N GLY A 249 -20.00 -10.56 -32.39
CA GLY A 249 -20.68 -11.72 -32.95
C GLY A 249 -21.25 -11.44 -34.35
N HIS A 250 -21.92 -10.29 -34.53
CA HIS A 250 -22.48 -9.90 -35.83
C HIS A 250 -21.43 -9.61 -36.90
N VAL A 251 -20.23 -9.15 -36.53
CA VAL A 251 -19.09 -9.00 -37.45
C VAL A 251 -18.72 -10.36 -38.03
N ARG A 252 -18.69 -11.41 -37.20
CA ARG A 252 -18.42 -12.76 -37.68
C ARG A 252 -19.55 -13.28 -38.57
N ASP A 253 -20.81 -13.06 -38.19
CA ASP A 253 -21.96 -13.46 -39.01
C ASP A 253 -21.93 -12.75 -40.38
N SER A 254 -21.52 -11.48 -40.44
CA SER A 254 -21.29 -10.75 -41.69
C SER A 254 -20.26 -11.45 -42.57
N TYR A 255 -19.10 -11.83 -42.00
CA TYR A 255 -18.06 -12.54 -42.75
C TYR A 255 -18.53 -13.89 -43.28
N VAL A 256 -19.30 -14.64 -42.49
CA VAL A 256 -19.90 -15.92 -42.92
C VAL A 256 -20.87 -15.70 -44.08
N GLU A 257 -21.72 -14.67 -44.02
CA GLU A 257 -22.66 -14.33 -45.08
C GLU A 257 -21.90 -13.92 -46.38
N ALA A 258 -20.85 -13.13 -46.25
CA ALA A 258 -19.99 -12.72 -47.36
C ALA A 258 -19.29 -13.91 -48.01
N GLU A 259 -18.74 -14.83 -47.21
CA GLU A 259 -18.12 -16.07 -47.68
C GLU A 259 -19.12 -16.94 -48.45
N ASN A 260 -20.32 -17.16 -47.87
CA ASN A 260 -21.37 -17.98 -48.49
C ASN A 260 -21.92 -17.39 -49.80
N THR A 261 -21.95 -16.06 -49.91
CA THR A 261 -22.44 -15.36 -51.11
C THR A 261 -21.34 -15.04 -52.12
N GLY A 262 -20.08 -15.37 -51.81
CA GLY A 262 -18.91 -15.02 -52.63
C GLY A 262 -18.67 -13.51 -52.74
N ARG A 263 -19.22 -12.70 -51.83
CA ARG A 263 -18.99 -11.25 -51.78
C ARG A 263 -17.65 -10.94 -51.14
N LEU A 264 -17.05 -9.86 -51.62
CA LEU A 264 -15.89 -9.27 -50.97
C LEU A 264 -16.38 -8.29 -49.92
N GLU A 265 -16.34 -8.71 -48.66
CA GLU A 265 -16.62 -7.83 -47.54
C GLU A 265 -15.32 -7.24 -46.99
N THR A 266 -15.35 -5.93 -46.74
CA THR A 266 -14.27 -5.20 -46.07
C THR A 266 -14.58 -5.07 -44.59
N LEU A 267 -13.56 -4.86 -43.75
CA LEU A 267 -13.73 -4.66 -42.31
C LEU A 267 -14.78 -3.58 -41.97
N ASP A 268 -14.73 -2.44 -42.66
CA ASP A 268 -15.66 -1.33 -42.44
C ASP A 268 -17.11 -1.71 -42.78
N GLN A 269 -17.31 -2.51 -43.83
CA GLN A 269 -18.62 -3.04 -44.21
C GLN A 269 -19.14 -4.04 -43.18
N ALA A 270 -18.30 -4.96 -42.71
CA ALA A 270 -18.67 -5.93 -41.70
C ALA A 270 -19.11 -5.24 -40.40
N PHE A 271 -18.38 -4.21 -39.95
CA PHE A 271 -18.79 -3.40 -38.81
C PHE A 271 -20.08 -2.63 -39.09
N ALA A 272 -20.23 -1.98 -40.25
CA ALA A 272 -21.46 -1.25 -40.59
C ALA A 272 -22.70 -2.15 -40.57
N THR A 273 -22.60 -3.36 -41.16
CA THR A 273 -23.65 -4.38 -41.11
C THR A 273 -23.93 -4.81 -39.67
N ALA A 274 -22.89 -5.07 -38.87
CA ALA A 274 -23.02 -5.47 -37.48
C ALA A 274 -23.69 -4.40 -36.60
N PHE A 275 -23.36 -3.12 -36.81
CA PHE A 275 -24.03 -2.01 -36.15
C PHE A 275 -25.51 -1.89 -36.56
N GLY A 276 -25.83 -2.13 -37.83
CA GLY A 276 -27.23 -2.21 -38.29
C GLY A 276 -27.99 -3.35 -37.61
N LYS A 277 -27.41 -4.56 -37.61
CA LYS A 277 -27.99 -5.74 -36.95
C LYS A 277 -28.19 -5.53 -35.45
N LEU A 278 -27.29 -4.82 -34.76
CA LEU A 278 -27.46 -4.50 -33.33
C LEU A 278 -28.77 -3.74 -33.03
N LEU A 279 -29.19 -2.84 -33.92
CA LEU A 279 -30.41 -2.03 -33.73
C LEU A 279 -31.67 -2.80 -34.16
N ASP A 280 -31.60 -3.54 -35.26
CA ASP A 280 -32.76 -4.20 -35.86
C ASP A 280 -33.04 -5.57 -35.21
N GLN A 281 -32.00 -6.38 -35.00
CA GLN A 281 -32.07 -7.74 -34.44
C GLN A 281 -30.81 -8.02 -33.60
N PRO A 282 -30.72 -7.48 -32.37
CA PRO A 282 -29.54 -7.66 -31.52
C PRO A 282 -29.23 -9.13 -31.22
N LEU A 283 -30.27 -9.97 -31.16
CA LEU A 283 -30.18 -11.43 -30.94
C LEU A 283 -31.28 -12.13 -31.76
N PRO A 284 -31.11 -13.42 -32.10
CA PRO A 284 -29.95 -14.28 -31.83
C PRO A 284 -28.80 -14.07 -32.84
N TRP A 285 -27.62 -14.63 -32.53
CA TRP A 285 -26.55 -14.82 -33.51
C TRP A 285 -26.83 -16.03 -34.39
N GLU A 286 -26.27 -16.04 -35.60
CA GLU A 286 -26.52 -17.08 -36.61
C GLU A 286 -25.76 -18.39 -36.32
N SER A 287 -24.73 -18.34 -35.47
CA SER A 287 -23.91 -19.51 -35.13
C SER A 287 -23.41 -19.52 -33.68
N LEU A 288 -23.05 -20.70 -33.19
CA LEU A 288 -22.50 -20.90 -31.84
C LEU A 288 -21.13 -20.21 -31.69
N GLU A 289 -20.33 -20.18 -32.74
CA GLU A 289 -19.04 -19.51 -32.79
C GLU A 289 -19.18 -17.99 -32.63
N SER A 290 -20.19 -17.39 -33.27
CA SER A 290 -20.50 -15.96 -33.12
C SER A 290 -21.01 -15.63 -31.71
N ALA A 291 -21.83 -16.50 -31.13
CA ALA A 291 -22.20 -16.39 -29.72
C ALA A 291 -20.98 -16.53 -28.80
N THR A 292 -20.04 -17.44 -29.11
CA THR A 292 -18.83 -17.69 -28.33
C THR A 292 -17.94 -16.46 -28.27
N LEU A 293 -17.77 -15.74 -29.39
CA LEU A 293 -17.06 -14.46 -29.44
C LEU A 293 -17.63 -13.46 -28.41
N ALA A 294 -18.95 -13.27 -28.42
CA ALA A 294 -19.61 -12.35 -27.51
C ALA A 294 -19.47 -12.78 -26.05
N PHE A 295 -19.66 -14.07 -25.74
CA PHE A 295 -19.58 -14.56 -24.36
C PHE A 295 -18.17 -14.50 -23.77
N VAL A 296 -17.15 -14.87 -24.55
CA VAL A 296 -15.75 -14.78 -24.09
C VAL A 296 -15.36 -13.33 -23.82
N GLY A 297 -15.76 -12.41 -24.69
CA GLY A 297 -15.50 -10.98 -24.47
C GLY A 297 -16.24 -10.40 -23.26
N ILE A 298 -17.51 -10.79 -23.03
CA ILE A 298 -18.23 -10.43 -21.80
C ILE A 298 -17.51 -10.98 -20.56
N ALA A 299 -17.02 -12.22 -20.60
CA ALA A 299 -16.32 -12.83 -19.47
C ALA A 299 -15.02 -12.08 -19.12
N VAL A 300 -14.22 -11.71 -20.13
CA VAL A 300 -12.99 -10.94 -19.92
C VAL A 300 -13.27 -9.50 -19.52
N PHE A 301 -14.32 -8.88 -20.06
CA PHE A 301 -14.81 -7.59 -19.59
C PHE A 301 -15.17 -7.62 -18.09
N MET A 302 -15.97 -8.59 -17.66
CA MET A 302 -16.35 -8.77 -16.24
C MET A 302 -15.13 -9.05 -15.34
N PHE A 303 -14.20 -9.88 -15.81
CA PHE A 303 -12.93 -10.13 -15.12
C PHE A 303 -12.11 -8.84 -14.98
N THR A 304 -12.04 -8.04 -16.03
CA THR A 304 -11.32 -6.76 -16.04
C THR A 304 -11.97 -5.75 -15.10
N ILE A 305 -13.31 -5.67 -15.04
CA ILE A 305 -14.04 -4.86 -14.05
C ILE A 305 -13.61 -5.26 -12.65
N TYR A 306 -13.63 -6.57 -12.35
CA TYR A 306 -13.25 -7.07 -11.03
C TYR A 306 -11.82 -6.64 -10.69
N LYS A 307 -10.85 -6.91 -11.58
CA LYS A 307 -9.44 -6.55 -11.39
C LYS A 307 -9.24 -5.04 -11.25
N ALA A 308 -9.91 -4.24 -12.05
CA ALA A 308 -9.86 -2.79 -11.96
C ALA A 308 -10.53 -2.27 -10.68
N TYR A 309 -11.59 -2.89 -10.19
CA TYR A 309 -12.23 -2.54 -8.92
C TYR A 309 -11.29 -2.77 -7.72
N ILE A 310 -10.47 -3.83 -7.74
CA ILE A 310 -9.53 -4.17 -6.64
C ILE A 310 -8.05 -3.76 -6.89
N SER A 311 -7.74 -3.00 -7.93
CA SER A 311 -6.36 -2.51 -8.19
C SER A 311 -5.80 -1.51 -7.15
N ASP A 312 -6.64 -0.98 -6.27
CA ASP A 312 -6.31 -0.18 -5.08
C ASP A 312 -7.43 -0.43 -4.06
N ASP A 313 -7.43 0.30 -2.94
CA ASP A 313 -8.51 0.21 -1.97
C ASP A 313 -9.87 0.53 -2.61
N THR A 314 -10.85 -0.30 -2.26
CA THR A 314 -12.22 -0.17 -2.78
C THR A 314 -12.86 1.15 -2.37
N PHE A 315 -12.42 1.75 -1.27
CA PHE A 315 -12.82 3.09 -0.85
C PHE A 315 -11.88 4.13 -1.48
N PRO A 316 -12.38 5.00 -2.39
CA PRO A 316 -11.53 5.98 -3.08
C PRO A 316 -10.73 6.85 -2.12
N GLY A 317 -9.43 6.97 -2.36
CA GLY A 317 -8.52 7.80 -1.57
C GLY A 317 -7.95 7.13 -0.30
N TYR A 318 -8.51 6.00 0.16
CA TYR A 318 -8.04 5.35 1.39
C TYR A 318 -6.62 4.78 1.22
N GLY A 319 -6.39 4.01 0.15
CA GLY A 319 -5.10 3.38 -0.11
C GLY A 319 -3.95 4.39 -0.25
N ALA A 320 -4.19 5.55 -0.86
CA ALA A 320 -3.18 6.61 -0.99
C ALA A 320 -2.79 7.22 0.36
N LYS A 321 -3.77 7.54 1.22
CA LYS A 321 -3.51 8.07 2.57
C LYS A 321 -2.79 7.04 3.45
N ASP A 322 -3.20 5.78 3.36
CA ASP A 322 -2.59 4.67 4.08
C ASP A 322 -1.12 4.47 3.67
N ARG A 323 -0.83 4.36 2.37
CA ARG A 323 0.54 4.27 1.84
C ARG A 323 1.41 5.46 2.24
N LYS A 324 0.86 6.68 2.26
CA LYS A 324 1.60 7.87 2.69
C LYS A 324 2.00 7.77 4.17
N ALA A 325 1.07 7.46 5.05
CA ALA A 325 1.33 7.39 6.49
C ALA A 325 2.33 6.26 6.84
N TYR A 326 2.11 5.05 6.32
CA TYR A 326 3.00 3.92 6.59
C TYR A 326 4.35 4.03 5.86
N GLY A 327 4.39 4.67 4.68
CA GLY A 327 5.64 4.96 3.98
C GLY A 327 6.53 5.92 4.78
N LEU A 328 5.95 6.98 5.36
CA LEU A 328 6.68 7.90 6.25
C LEU A 328 7.13 7.20 7.54
N HIS A 329 6.32 6.29 8.08
CA HIS A 329 6.71 5.50 9.26
C HIS A 329 7.93 4.60 8.98
N ASP A 330 7.93 3.89 7.85
CA ASP A 330 9.03 3.03 7.44
C ASP A 330 10.30 3.84 7.14
N GLN A 331 10.16 5.01 6.51
CA GLN A 331 11.26 5.94 6.29
C GLN A 331 11.89 6.42 7.61
N TYR A 332 11.06 6.89 8.55
CA TYR A 332 11.50 7.30 9.89
C TYR A 332 12.27 6.19 10.60
N GLN A 333 11.77 4.94 10.55
CA GLN A 333 12.45 3.79 11.17
C GLN A 333 13.80 3.48 10.51
N LYS A 334 13.88 3.53 9.18
CA LYS A 334 15.13 3.33 8.44
C LYS A 334 16.17 4.39 8.78
N ASN A 335 15.75 5.64 8.88
CA ASN A 335 16.63 6.76 9.19
C ASN A 335 17.11 6.72 10.64
N LEU A 336 16.23 6.38 11.58
CA LEU A 336 16.60 6.17 12.99
C LEU A 336 17.66 5.06 13.12
N ASN A 337 17.46 3.93 12.44
CA ASN A 337 18.42 2.83 12.48
C ASN A 337 19.76 3.19 11.83
N SER A 338 19.73 3.98 10.76
CA SER A 338 20.95 4.47 10.09
C SER A 338 21.71 5.45 11.00
N ALA A 339 21.02 6.39 11.63
CA ALA A 339 21.60 7.32 12.59
C ALA A 339 22.29 6.60 13.76
N LEU A 340 21.64 5.59 14.35
CA LEU A 340 22.23 4.79 15.42
C LEU A 340 23.47 4.02 14.96
N LYS A 341 23.46 3.51 13.72
CA LYS A 341 24.62 2.81 13.15
C LYS A 341 25.81 3.75 12.96
N ASP A 342 25.56 4.96 12.49
CA ASP A 342 26.60 5.96 12.25
C ASP A 342 27.23 6.43 13.57
N LEU A 343 26.40 6.69 14.60
CA LEU A 343 26.89 7.03 15.94
C LEU A 343 27.73 5.90 16.55
N ASN A 344 27.32 4.64 16.38
CA ASN A 344 28.13 3.49 16.80
C ASN A 344 29.47 3.44 16.06
N SER A 345 29.49 3.73 14.76
CA SER A 345 30.73 3.76 13.98
C SER A 345 31.70 4.84 14.47
N ILE A 346 31.22 6.03 14.85
CA ILE A 346 32.07 7.10 15.40
C ILE A 346 32.68 6.66 16.73
N ARG A 347 31.87 6.03 17.61
CA ARG A 347 32.35 5.46 18.88
C ARG A 347 33.43 4.42 18.64
N ASP A 348 33.18 3.44 17.77
CA ASP A 348 34.09 2.33 17.53
C ASP A 348 35.42 2.81 16.94
N ASN A 349 35.37 3.74 15.97
CA ASN A 349 36.57 4.37 15.40
C ASN A 349 37.38 5.13 16.46
N THR A 350 36.70 5.88 17.34
CA THR A 350 37.36 6.60 18.44
C THR A 350 37.99 5.62 19.42
N SER A 351 37.30 4.54 19.80
CA SER A 351 37.82 3.51 20.69
C SER A 351 39.04 2.82 20.12
N SER A 352 39.00 2.40 18.84
CA SER A 352 40.15 1.78 18.17
C SER A 352 41.36 2.71 18.09
N ALA A 353 41.15 4.01 17.82
CA ALA A 353 42.23 4.99 17.82
C ALA A 353 42.86 5.16 19.22
N ILE A 354 42.07 5.09 20.29
CA ILE A 354 42.59 5.10 21.67
C ILE A 354 43.41 3.83 21.94
N GLU A 355 42.94 2.65 21.53
CA GLU A 355 43.66 1.39 21.71
C GLU A 355 44.99 1.36 20.96
N GLU A 356 45.04 1.90 19.73
CA GLU A 356 46.29 1.97 18.96
C GLU A 356 47.31 2.89 19.65
N ILE A 357 46.87 4.00 20.24
CA ILE A 357 47.75 4.89 21.02
C ILE A 357 48.21 4.19 22.31
N LYS A 358 47.38 3.37 22.95
CA LYS A 358 47.77 2.57 24.13
C LYS A 358 48.80 1.49 23.81
N ALA A 359 48.79 0.97 22.59
CA ALA A 359 49.68 -0.12 22.15
C ALA A 359 51.08 0.37 21.71
N ARG A 360 51.24 1.67 21.47
CA ARG A 360 52.51 2.33 21.16
C ARG A 360 53.16 2.86 22.44
#